data_AF-A0A1I3Q2Y3-F1
#
_entry.id   AF-A0A1I3Q2Y3-F1
#
_cell.length_a   1.000
_cell.length_b   1.000
_cell.length_c   1.000
_cell.angle_alpha   90.00
_cell.angle_beta   90.00
_cell.angle_gamma   90.00
#
_symmetry.space_group_name_H-M   'P 1'
#
loop_
_entity.id
_entity.type
_entity.pdbx_description
1 polymer ?
#
loop_
_entity_poly.entity_id
_entity_poly.type
_entity_poly.pdbx_seq_one_letter_code
_entity_poly.pdbx_strand_id
1 'polypeptide(L)'
;MPDAPRFLVIYYSREGVTSRLAERLAAELGADIEPIRECVPLRHRPGFIGYLGSLIDAVQRKPACLVATRHDPAAYDIVVVGTPVWAARASAPVATWLAAHRQQLLHVAFFCSKGEPDAEAAFERMREIVGKAPVATCSISASAMRDGAAPDILGTFARKIRSRLAIMEAVDRASAVGAHAGRGSRRTVRSMSLRGS
;
A
#
# COMPACT_ATOMS: atom_id res chain seq x y z
N MET A 1 -1.72 10.49 23.94
CA MET A 1 -2.22 9.26 23.29
C MET A 1 -1.48 9.16 21.98
N PRO A 2 -0.95 8.01 21.52
CA PRO A 2 -0.52 7.95 20.13
C PRO A 2 -1.73 8.32 19.26
N ASP A 3 -1.52 9.19 18.29
CA ASP A 3 -2.57 9.54 17.34
C ASP A 3 -3.05 8.26 16.66
N ALA A 4 -4.37 8.14 16.44
CA ALA A 4 -4.92 6.96 15.79
C ALA A 4 -4.32 6.81 14.37
N PRO A 5 -4.07 5.58 13.89
CA PRO A 5 -3.44 5.37 12.60
C PRO A 5 -4.25 6.02 11.48
N ARG A 6 -3.55 6.72 10.57
CA ARG A 6 -4.13 7.40 9.42
C ARG A 6 -4.10 6.49 8.20
N PHE A 7 -5.25 6.38 7.55
CA PHE A 7 -5.47 5.52 6.40
C PHE A 7 -5.72 6.37 5.15
N LEU A 8 -5.10 6.00 4.03
CA LEU A 8 -5.41 6.53 2.70
C LEU A 8 -5.82 5.38 1.78
N VAL A 9 -6.96 5.51 1.11
CA VAL A 9 -7.40 4.59 0.05
C VAL A 9 -7.15 5.24 -1.31
N ILE A 10 -6.18 4.71 -2.05
CA ILE A 10 -5.91 5.10 -3.44
C ILE A 10 -6.48 4.05 -4.36
N TYR A 11 -7.17 4.45 -5.43
CA TYR A 11 -7.70 3.47 -6.38
C TYR A 11 -7.73 3.99 -7.81
N TYR A 12 -7.69 3.07 -8.77
CA TYR A 12 -8.07 3.35 -10.15
C TYR A 12 -9.39 2.65 -10.47
N SER A 13 -10.29 3.30 -11.20
CA SER A 13 -11.52 2.66 -11.67
C SER A 13 -11.97 3.22 -13.01
N ARG A 14 -12.21 2.31 -13.98
CA ARG A 14 -12.74 2.68 -15.29
C ARG A 14 -14.27 2.64 -15.35
N GLU A 15 -14.86 1.60 -14.76
CA GLU A 15 -16.30 1.30 -14.84
C GLU A 15 -17.01 1.58 -13.49
N GLY A 16 -16.33 2.23 -12.54
CA GLY A 16 -16.88 2.58 -11.23
C GLY A 16 -16.97 1.42 -10.22
N VAL A 17 -16.77 0.17 -10.65
CA VAL A 17 -16.76 -1.00 -9.75
C VAL A 17 -15.75 -0.84 -8.61
N THR A 18 -14.48 -0.59 -8.96
CA THR A 18 -13.41 -0.40 -7.96
C THR A 18 -13.66 0.86 -7.11
N SER A 19 -14.31 1.90 -7.66
CA SER A 19 -14.70 3.10 -6.91
C SER A 19 -15.64 2.78 -5.77
N ARG A 20 -16.72 2.02 -6.04
CA ARG A 20 -17.70 1.63 -5.02
C ARG A 20 -17.06 0.81 -3.89
N LEU A 21 -16.15 -0.08 -4.23
CA LEU A 21 -15.42 -0.88 -3.24
C LEU A 21 -14.45 -0.01 -2.42
N ALA A 22 -13.77 0.93 -3.06
CA ALA A 22 -12.87 1.88 -2.41
C ALA A 22 -13.61 2.81 -1.44
N GLU A 23 -14.74 3.39 -1.87
CA GLU A 23 -15.60 4.26 -1.06
C GLU A 23 -16.10 3.52 0.19
N ARG A 24 -16.57 2.28 0.01
CA ARG A 24 -17.00 1.44 1.13
C ARG A 24 -15.84 1.16 2.08
N LEU A 25 -14.70 0.74 1.55
CA LEU A 25 -13.53 0.42 2.37
C LEU A 25 -13.00 1.64 3.13
N ALA A 26 -13.02 2.82 2.51
CA ALA A 26 -12.65 4.07 3.15
C ALA A 26 -13.58 4.41 4.32
N ALA A 27 -14.89 4.23 4.15
CA ALA A 27 -15.86 4.42 5.23
C ALA A 27 -15.60 3.46 6.41
N GLU A 28 -15.33 2.17 6.15
CA GLU A 28 -15.01 1.17 7.19
C GLU A 28 -13.69 1.48 7.92
N LEU A 29 -12.72 2.05 7.20
CA LEU A 29 -11.42 2.43 7.76
C LEU A 29 -11.41 3.81 8.42
N GLY A 30 -12.39 4.67 8.14
CA GLY A 30 -12.29 6.10 8.45
C GLY A 30 -11.12 6.75 7.70
N ALA A 31 -10.89 6.30 6.47
CA ALA A 31 -9.75 6.69 5.64
C ALA A 31 -10.08 7.88 4.74
N ASP A 32 -9.05 8.64 4.40
CA ASP A 32 -9.10 9.53 3.24
C ASP A 32 -9.16 8.67 1.97
N ILE A 33 -9.79 9.18 0.92
CA ILE A 33 -9.95 8.46 -0.35
C ILE A 33 -9.58 9.35 -1.52
N GLU A 34 -8.82 8.79 -2.47
CA GLU A 34 -8.45 9.50 -3.67
C GLU A 34 -8.36 8.60 -4.91
N PRO A 35 -9.04 8.98 -6.02
CA PRO A 35 -8.91 8.28 -7.29
C PRO A 35 -7.64 8.71 -8.04
N ILE A 36 -6.92 7.73 -8.59
CA ILE A 36 -5.87 7.96 -9.60
C ILE A 36 -6.55 8.40 -10.90
N ARG A 37 -6.11 9.52 -11.45
CA ARG A 37 -6.63 10.08 -12.71
C ARG A 37 -5.50 10.19 -13.75
N GLU A 38 -5.80 9.83 -14.98
CA GLU A 38 -4.90 10.02 -16.13
C GLU A 38 -5.09 11.43 -16.73
N CYS A 39 -4.02 12.07 -17.20
CA CYS A 39 -4.10 13.40 -17.83
C CYS A 39 -4.77 13.38 -19.20
N VAL A 40 -4.75 12.23 -19.90
CA VAL A 40 -5.31 12.09 -21.25
C VAL A 40 -6.56 11.22 -21.19
N PRO A 41 -7.71 11.68 -21.72
CA PRO A 41 -8.92 10.86 -21.78
C PRO A 41 -8.70 9.59 -22.61
N LEU A 42 -9.18 8.46 -22.08
CA LEU A 42 -9.07 7.11 -22.66
C LEU A 42 -9.51 6.98 -24.13
N ARG A 43 -10.27 7.94 -24.67
CA ARG A 43 -10.74 7.97 -26.06
C ARG A 43 -9.63 8.07 -27.12
N HIS A 44 -8.38 8.34 -26.73
CA HIS A 44 -7.25 8.52 -27.67
C HIS A 44 -6.21 7.40 -27.65
N ARG A 45 -6.44 6.27 -26.97
CA ARG A 45 -5.51 5.13 -26.98
C ARG A 45 -6.14 3.89 -27.62
N PRO A 46 -5.79 3.52 -28.86
CA PRO A 46 -6.10 2.20 -29.39
C PRO A 46 -5.14 1.17 -28.80
N GLY A 47 -5.69 0.14 -28.15
CA GLY A 47 -4.99 -1.13 -27.95
C GLY A 47 -4.15 -1.30 -26.68
N PHE A 48 -4.19 -2.54 -26.19
CA PHE A 48 -3.58 -3.08 -24.96
C PHE A 48 -2.03 -3.20 -25.01
N ILE A 49 -1.38 -2.73 -26.08
CA ILE A 49 0.00 -3.12 -26.46
C ILE A 49 1.05 -2.02 -26.19
N GLY A 50 0.66 -0.78 -25.86
CA GLY A 50 1.62 0.31 -25.56
C GLY A 50 2.33 0.25 -24.19
N TYR A 51 2.18 -0.84 -23.44
CA TYR A 51 2.21 -0.81 -21.98
C TYR A 51 3.52 -1.25 -21.33
N LEU A 52 4.39 -1.97 -22.04
CA LEU A 52 5.66 -2.45 -21.48
C LEU A 52 6.79 -1.41 -21.58
N GLY A 53 6.76 -0.55 -22.61
CA GLY A 53 7.71 0.55 -22.75
C GLY A 53 7.53 1.65 -21.68
N SER A 54 6.32 1.80 -21.15
CA SER A 54 6.00 2.85 -20.16
C SER A 54 6.57 2.58 -18.76
N LEU A 55 6.91 1.33 -18.41
CA LEU A 55 7.56 1.04 -17.14
C LEU A 55 9.04 1.41 -17.15
N ILE A 56 9.69 1.34 -18.32
CA ILE A 56 11.08 1.73 -18.54
C ILE A 56 11.18 3.25 -18.72
N ASP A 57 10.23 3.87 -19.45
CA ASP A 57 10.13 5.34 -19.59
C ASP A 57 9.72 6.06 -18.29
N ALA A 58 9.04 5.38 -17.37
CA ALA A 58 8.75 5.92 -16.04
C ALA A 58 10.02 6.10 -15.18
N VAL A 59 11.08 5.36 -15.48
CA VAL A 59 12.39 5.49 -14.81
C VAL A 59 13.31 6.47 -15.55
N GLN A 60 13.09 6.69 -16.86
CA GLN A 60 13.80 7.67 -17.67
C GLN A 60 12.83 8.68 -18.32
N ARG A 61 12.49 9.73 -17.56
CA ARG A 61 12.10 11.06 -18.06
C ARG A 61 10.70 11.29 -18.66
N LYS A 62 9.76 10.34 -18.69
CA LYS A 62 8.33 10.69 -18.94
C LYS A 62 7.38 9.83 -18.10
N PRO A 63 6.96 10.28 -16.91
CA PRO A 63 5.95 9.57 -16.14
C PRO A 63 4.70 9.44 -17.01
N ALA A 64 4.07 8.27 -17.02
CA ALA A 64 2.72 8.16 -17.57
C ALA A 64 1.90 9.28 -16.92
N CYS A 65 1.31 10.16 -17.74
CA CYS A 65 0.77 11.41 -17.24
C CYS A 65 -0.44 11.11 -16.34
N LEU A 66 -0.18 11.07 -15.03
CA LEU A 66 -1.18 11.03 -13.98
C LEU A 66 -1.35 12.45 -13.46
N VAL A 67 -2.58 12.80 -13.13
CA VAL A 67 -2.86 14.01 -12.37
C VAL A 67 -2.22 13.84 -10.99
N ALA A 68 -1.55 14.88 -10.50
CA ALA A 68 -0.96 14.87 -9.17
C ALA A 68 -2.04 14.56 -8.12
N THR A 69 -1.71 13.66 -7.20
CA THR A 69 -2.59 13.37 -6.05
C THR A 69 -2.57 14.53 -5.07
N ARG A 70 -3.72 14.78 -4.45
CA ARG A 70 -3.95 15.82 -3.45
C ARG A 70 -3.36 15.43 -2.11
N HIS A 71 -3.45 14.16 -1.75
CA HIS A 71 -2.90 13.64 -0.51
C HIS A 71 -1.43 13.28 -0.67
N ASP A 72 -0.63 13.67 0.33
CA ASP A 72 0.76 13.21 0.46
C ASP A 72 0.78 11.82 1.11
N PRO A 73 1.21 10.75 0.40
CA PRO A 73 1.23 9.40 0.95
C PRO A 73 2.13 9.25 2.19
N ALA A 74 3.14 10.12 2.37
CA ALA A 74 4.02 10.08 3.52
C ALA A 74 3.33 10.51 4.83
N ALA A 75 2.17 11.17 4.74
CA ALA A 75 1.39 11.60 5.90
C ALA A 75 0.48 10.51 6.49
N TYR A 76 0.53 9.30 5.93
CA TYR A 76 -0.33 8.16 6.30
C TYR A 76 0.49 6.97 6.76
N ASP A 77 0.00 6.31 7.81
CA ASP A 77 0.63 5.09 8.33
C ASP A 77 0.46 3.91 7.36
N ILE A 78 -0.66 3.91 6.63
CA ILE A 78 -0.92 2.91 5.59
C ILE A 78 -1.64 3.50 4.38
N VAL A 79 -1.21 3.04 3.20
CA VAL A 79 -1.91 3.28 1.95
C VAL A 79 -2.51 1.98 1.43
N VAL A 80 -3.83 1.98 1.26
CA VAL A 80 -4.61 0.86 0.72
C VAL A 80 -4.84 1.11 -0.77
N VAL A 81 -4.32 0.24 -1.62
CA VAL A 81 -4.28 0.45 -3.08
C VAL A 81 -5.25 -0.49 -3.79
N GLY A 82 -6.21 0.11 -4.49
CA GLY A 82 -7.25 -0.55 -5.25
C GLY A 82 -6.98 -0.59 -6.75
N THR A 83 -7.05 -1.77 -7.35
CA THR A 83 -6.88 -1.93 -8.81
C THR A 83 -7.95 -2.82 -9.43
N PRO A 84 -8.45 -2.53 -10.64
CA PRO A 84 -9.03 -3.58 -11.45
C PRO A 84 -7.91 -4.55 -11.87
N VAL A 85 -8.19 -5.86 -11.88
CA VAL A 85 -7.27 -6.85 -12.48
C VAL A 85 -7.63 -7.03 -13.93
N TRP A 86 -6.64 -6.86 -14.82
CA TRP A 86 -6.75 -7.22 -16.24
C TRP A 86 -5.59 -8.15 -16.60
N ALA A 87 -5.89 -9.32 -17.17
CA ALA A 87 -4.90 -10.32 -17.57
C ALA A 87 -3.86 -10.62 -16.46
N ALA A 88 -4.33 -10.88 -15.23
CA ALA A 88 -3.51 -11.17 -14.04
C ALA A 88 -2.53 -10.04 -13.61
N ARG A 89 -2.76 -8.80 -14.05
CA ARG A 89 -1.90 -7.65 -13.72
C ARG A 89 -2.69 -6.50 -13.14
N ALA A 90 -2.03 -5.74 -12.26
CA ALA A 90 -2.53 -4.44 -11.83
C ALA A 90 -2.57 -3.47 -13.04
N SER A 91 -3.52 -2.54 -12.97
CA SER A 91 -3.65 -1.48 -13.97
C SER A 91 -2.42 -0.55 -13.99
N ALA A 92 -2.12 0.06 -15.13
CA ALA A 92 -0.92 0.87 -15.35
C ALA A 92 -0.96 2.09 -14.47
N PRO A 93 -2.11 2.78 -14.35
CA PRO A 93 -2.19 3.92 -13.47
C PRO A 93 -1.77 3.57 -12.05
N VAL A 94 -2.17 2.39 -11.55
CA VAL A 94 -1.75 1.89 -10.23
C VAL A 94 -0.25 1.56 -10.23
N ALA A 95 0.25 0.81 -11.21
CA ALA A 95 1.67 0.45 -11.26
C ALA A 95 2.60 1.67 -11.36
N THR A 96 2.24 2.67 -12.18
CA THR A 96 2.97 3.94 -12.30
C THR A 96 2.90 4.73 -11.01
N TRP A 97 1.72 4.83 -10.38
CA TRP A 97 1.57 5.56 -9.13
C TRP A 97 2.41 4.93 -8.01
N LEU A 98 2.39 3.59 -7.88
CA LEU A 98 3.22 2.86 -6.92
C LEU A 98 4.71 3.11 -7.16
N ALA A 99 5.17 3.05 -8.41
CA ALA A 99 6.57 3.27 -8.74
C ALA A 99 7.04 4.68 -8.37
N ALA A 100 6.17 5.68 -8.54
CA ALA A 100 6.45 7.08 -8.21
C ALA A 100 6.48 7.35 -6.69
N HIS A 101 5.61 6.69 -5.91
CA HIS A 101 5.43 7.00 -4.49
C HIS A 101 6.04 5.96 -3.54
N ARG A 102 6.64 4.86 -4.03
CA ARG A 102 7.14 3.72 -3.23
C ARG A 102 8.00 4.08 -2.00
N GLN A 103 8.76 5.17 -2.07
CA GLN A 103 9.62 5.62 -0.96
C GLN A 103 8.85 6.33 0.16
N GLN A 104 7.66 6.87 -0.15
CA GLN A 104 6.80 7.58 0.80
C GLN A 104 5.85 6.64 1.53
N LEU A 105 5.56 5.46 0.97
CA LEU A 105 4.58 4.53 1.53
C LEU A 105 5.16 3.84 2.77
N LEU A 106 4.68 4.14 3.98
CA LEU A 106 5.15 3.44 5.19
C LEU A 106 4.75 1.96 5.17
N HIS A 107 3.45 1.71 5.14
CA HIS A 107 2.84 0.40 4.95
C HIS A 107 1.86 0.42 3.78
N VAL A 108 1.63 -0.76 3.19
CA VAL A 108 0.70 -0.92 2.07
C VAL A 108 -0.25 -2.09 2.31
N ALA A 109 -1.47 -1.98 1.78
CA ALA A 109 -2.39 -3.09 1.62
C ALA A 109 -2.99 -3.04 0.22
N PHE A 110 -3.32 -4.18 -0.38
CA PHE A 110 -3.80 -4.23 -1.76
C PHE A 110 -5.19 -4.85 -1.83
N PHE A 111 -6.05 -4.28 -2.66
CA PHE A 111 -7.29 -4.95 -3.03
C PHE A 111 -7.55 -4.85 -4.51
N CYS A 112 -8.32 -5.80 -5.04
CA CYS A 112 -8.68 -5.78 -6.44
C CYS A 112 -10.10 -6.22 -6.71
N SER A 113 -10.68 -5.63 -7.76
CA SER A 113 -12.01 -5.98 -8.27
C SER A 113 -11.92 -6.83 -9.52
N LYS A 114 -12.85 -7.77 -9.70
CA LYS A 114 -12.88 -8.72 -10.83
C LYS A 114 -11.66 -9.65 -10.88
N GLY A 115 -11.14 -10.03 -9.71
CA GLY A 115 -10.00 -10.96 -9.62
C GLY A 115 -10.47 -12.41 -9.83
N GLU A 116 -10.19 -12.99 -10.99
CA GLU A 116 -10.22 -14.44 -11.24
C GLU A 116 -9.12 -14.80 -12.26
N PRO A 117 -8.49 -15.99 -12.19
CA PRO A 117 -8.13 -16.79 -11.01
C PRO A 117 -6.82 -16.31 -10.34
N ASP A 118 -6.13 -15.32 -10.90
CA ASP A 118 -4.72 -15.05 -10.59
C ASP A 118 -4.47 -13.63 -10.03
N ALA A 119 -5.30 -13.23 -9.05
CA ALA A 119 -5.10 -11.97 -8.33
C ALA A 119 -3.76 -11.94 -7.58
N GLU A 120 -3.23 -13.11 -7.23
CA GLU A 120 -1.96 -13.25 -6.52
C GLU A 120 -0.79 -12.75 -7.38
N ALA A 121 -0.72 -13.10 -8.68
CA ALA A 121 0.29 -12.57 -9.59
C ALA A 121 0.24 -11.03 -9.69
N ALA A 122 -0.96 -10.45 -9.66
CA ALA A 122 -1.11 -8.99 -9.65
C ALA A 122 -0.57 -8.37 -8.35
N PHE A 123 -0.89 -8.96 -7.19
CA PHE A 123 -0.38 -8.49 -5.90
C PHE A 123 1.13 -8.67 -5.77
N GLU A 124 1.67 -9.77 -6.28
CA GLU A 124 3.11 -10.03 -6.32
C GLU A 124 3.83 -8.96 -7.12
N ARG A 125 3.32 -8.62 -8.30
CA ARG A 125 3.90 -7.53 -9.10
C ARG A 125 3.83 -6.18 -8.38
N MET A 126 2.73 -5.89 -7.67
CA MET A 126 2.62 -4.66 -6.87
C MET A 126 3.62 -4.65 -5.71
N ARG A 127 3.82 -5.80 -5.05
CA ARG A 127 4.82 -6.01 -4.00
C ARG A 127 6.22 -5.71 -4.51
N GLU A 128 6.58 -6.23 -5.68
CA GLU A 128 7.88 -5.99 -6.33
C GLU A 128 8.10 -4.51 -6.67
N ILE A 129 7.07 -3.80 -7.16
CA ILE A 129 7.18 -2.37 -7.50
C ILE A 129 7.46 -1.53 -6.25
N VAL A 130 6.75 -1.82 -5.16
CA VAL A 130 6.87 -1.08 -3.89
C VAL A 130 8.12 -1.51 -3.12
N GLY A 131 8.57 -2.76 -3.28
CA GLY A 131 9.66 -3.35 -2.50
C GLY A 131 9.27 -3.63 -1.05
N LYS A 132 7.98 -3.75 -0.74
CA LYS A 132 7.45 -3.97 0.62
C LYS A 132 6.36 -5.02 0.62
N ALA A 133 6.35 -5.89 1.62
CA ALA A 133 5.27 -6.84 1.82
C ALA A 133 3.98 -6.12 2.22
N PRO A 134 2.83 -6.40 1.57
CA PRO A 134 1.57 -5.82 1.98
C PRO A 134 1.12 -6.38 3.34
N VAL A 135 0.60 -5.51 4.18
CA VAL A 135 -0.02 -5.82 5.48
C VAL A 135 -1.20 -6.78 5.29
N ALA A 136 -1.95 -6.59 4.21
CA ALA A 136 -3.02 -7.47 3.79
C ALA A 136 -3.28 -7.35 2.28
N THR A 137 -3.79 -8.42 1.69
CA THR A 137 -4.33 -8.46 0.33
C THR A 137 -5.79 -8.92 0.34
N CYS A 138 -6.59 -8.48 -0.64
CA CYS A 138 -8.00 -8.86 -0.79
C CYS A 138 -8.41 -8.90 -2.26
N SER A 139 -8.86 -10.06 -2.74
CA SER A 139 -9.47 -10.19 -4.07
C SER A 139 -10.99 -10.28 -3.94
N ILE A 140 -11.70 -9.51 -4.75
CA ILE A 140 -13.16 -9.51 -4.82
C ILE A 140 -13.53 -9.98 -6.23
N SER A 141 -14.05 -11.20 -6.31
CA SER A 141 -14.49 -11.82 -7.56
C SER A 141 -15.80 -11.22 -8.06
N ALA A 142 -16.11 -11.47 -9.34
CA ALA A 142 -17.40 -11.07 -9.89
C ALA A 142 -18.56 -11.84 -9.23
N SER A 143 -18.35 -13.10 -8.84
CA SER A 143 -19.33 -13.88 -8.07
C SER A 143 -19.61 -13.24 -6.71
N ALA A 144 -18.58 -12.93 -5.93
CA ALA A 144 -18.74 -12.29 -4.62
C ALA A 144 -19.49 -10.95 -4.69
N MET A 145 -19.33 -10.21 -5.79
CA MET A 145 -20.12 -9.01 -6.04
C MET A 145 -21.59 -9.30 -6.36
N ARG A 146 -21.87 -10.32 -7.20
CA ARG A 146 -23.23 -10.73 -7.56
C ARG A 146 -23.98 -11.29 -6.36
N ASP A 147 -23.29 -12.06 -5.52
CA ASP A 147 -23.85 -12.75 -4.36
C ASP A 147 -23.99 -11.82 -3.14
N GLY A 148 -23.61 -10.53 -3.28
CA GLY A 148 -23.72 -9.54 -2.21
C GLY A 148 -22.71 -9.72 -1.07
N ALA A 149 -21.70 -10.59 -1.24
CA ALA A 149 -20.68 -10.90 -0.21
C ALA A 149 -19.56 -9.84 -0.11
N ALA A 150 -19.47 -8.91 -1.06
CA ALA A 150 -18.43 -7.88 -1.09
C ALA A 150 -18.29 -7.05 0.21
N PRO A 151 -19.38 -6.61 0.88
CA PRO A 151 -19.29 -5.89 2.15
C PRO A 151 -18.60 -6.70 3.26
N ASP A 152 -18.92 -7.98 3.40
CA ASP A 152 -18.35 -8.83 4.45
C ASP A 152 -16.87 -9.13 4.22
N ILE A 153 -16.51 -9.32 2.94
CA ILE A 153 -15.12 -9.48 2.51
C ILE A 153 -14.32 -8.21 2.83
N LEU A 154 -14.87 -7.03 2.49
CA LEU A 154 -14.24 -5.74 2.79
C LEU A 154 -14.14 -5.48 4.30
N GLY A 155 -15.16 -5.81 5.08
CA GLY A 155 -15.13 -5.68 6.54
C GLY A 155 -14.06 -6.58 7.17
N THR A 156 -13.92 -7.81 6.67
CA THR A 156 -12.85 -8.73 7.09
C THR A 156 -11.47 -8.20 6.72
N PHE A 157 -11.34 -7.64 5.52
CA PHE A 157 -10.09 -7.01 5.06
C PHE A 157 -9.71 -5.81 5.94
N ALA A 158 -10.65 -4.91 6.24
CA ALA A 158 -10.44 -3.74 7.10
C ALA A 158 -9.99 -4.14 8.50
N ARG A 159 -10.65 -5.14 9.12
CA ARG A 159 -10.25 -5.69 10.42
C ARG A 159 -8.83 -6.26 10.40
N LYS A 160 -8.48 -7.01 9.35
CA LYS A 160 -7.14 -7.58 9.17
C LYS A 160 -6.07 -6.49 9.10
N ILE A 161 -6.33 -5.41 8.36
CA ILE A 161 -5.43 -4.25 8.28
C ILE A 161 -5.22 -3.64 9.68
N ARG A 162 -6.30 -3.30 10.39
CA ARG A 162 -6.21 -2.67 11.73
C ARG A 162 -5.45 -3.55 12.72
N SER A 163 -5.77 -4.84 12.76
CA SER A 163 -5.12 -5.80 13.66
C SER A 163 -3.62 -5.91 13.39
N ARG A 164 -3.22 -6.01 12.12
CA ARG A 164 -1.81 -6.13 11.75
C ARG A 164 -1.02 -4.87 12.05
N LEU A 165 -1.57 -3.68 11.79
CA LEU A 165 -0.93 -2.41 12.17
C LEU A 165 -0.72 -2.30 13.68
N ALA A 166 -1.74 -2.63 14.48
CA ALA A 166 -1.62 -2.61 15.93
C ALA A 166 -0.53 -3.55 16.45
N ILE A 167 -0.37 -4.72 15.83
CA ILE A 167 0.71 -5.68 16.17
C ILE A 167 2.08 -5.08 15.81
N MET A 168 2.21 -4.49 14.62
CA MET A 168 3.48 -3.90 14.16
C MET A 168 3.91 -2.74 15.07
N GLU A 169 2.99 -1.84 15.42
CA GLU A 169 3.25 -0.77 16.39
C GLU A 169 3.68 -1.31 17.77
N ALA A 170 3.07 -2.40 18.23
CA ALA A 170 3.43 -3.02 19.51
C ALA A 170 4.84 -3.61 19.47
N VAL A 171 5.22 -4.25 18.35
CA VAL A 171 6.56 -4.81 18.14
C VAL A 171 7.62 -3.69 18.06
N ASP A 172 7.32 -2.59 17.36
CA ASP A 172 8.22 -1.45 17.27
C ASP A 172 8.43 -0.78 18.63
N ARG A 173 7.36 -0.60 19.41
CA ARG A 173 7.44 -0.10 20.80
C ARG A 173 8.28 -1.01 21.70
N ALA A 174 8.07 -2.32 21.62
CA ALA A 174 8.85 -3.28 22.41
C ALA A 174 10.35 -3.24 22.05
N SER A 175 10.66 -3.09 20.76
CA SER A 175 12.04 -3.00 20.26
C SER A 175 12.73 -1.70 20.70
N ALA A 176 12.02 -0.58 20.70
CA ALA A 176 12.54 0.71 21.18
C ALA A 176 12.84 0.70 22.68
N VAL A 177 11.98 0.05 23.49
CA VAL A 177 12.20 -0.09 24.94
C VAL A 177 13.42 -0.98 25.24
N GLY A 178 13.57 -2.10 24.52
CA GLY A 178 14.73 -2.98 24.65
C GLY A 178 16.06 -2.30 24.28
N ALA A 179 16.06 -1.45 23.26
CA ALA A 179 17.25 -0.68 22.84
C ALA A 179 17.69 0.36 23.89
N HIS A 180 16.77 0.91 24.68
CA HIS A 180 17.09 1.85 25.77
C HIS A 180 17.60 1.16 27.04
N ALA A 181 17.09 -0.04 27.37
CA ALA A 181 17.54 -0.81 28.52
C ALA A 181 18.99 -1.35 28.38
N GLY A 182 19.44 -1.62 27.14
CA GLY A 182 20.78 -2.15 26.85
C GLY A 182 21.96 -1.16 27.00
N ARG A 183 21.71 0.14 27.21
CA ARG A 183 22.76 1.18 27.29
C ARG A 183 23.25 1.49 28.72
N GLY A 184 22.70 0.84 29.74
CA GLY A 184 22.95 1.14 31.15
C GLY A 184 24.06 0.34 31.86
N SER A 185 24.66 -0.68 31.23
CA SER A 185 25.63 -1.57 31.90
C SER A 185 27.00 -1.59 31.21
N ARG A 186 27.73 -0.47 31.28
CA ARG A 186 29.20 -0.45 31.22
C ARG A 186 29.72 0.61 32.20
N ARG A 187 29.62 0.33 33.50
CA ARG A 187 30.37 1.06 34.54
C ARG A 187 31.47 0.17 35.10
N THR A 188 32.69 0.54 34.73
CA THR A 188 33.84 0.67 35.62
C THR A 188 34.43 -0.61 36.22
N VAL A 189 35.36 -1.22 35.48
CA VAL A 189 36.53 -1.87 36.11
C VAL A 189 37.75 -1.03 35.74
N ARG A 190 38.02 0.01 36.53
CA ARG A 190 39.30 0.71 36.55
C ARG A 190 40.03 0.20 37.79
N SER A 191 40.72 -0.94 37.69
CA SER A 191 41.59 -1.42 38.77
C SER A 191 42.93 -0.69 38.69
N MET A 192 43.20 0.07 39.74
CA MET A 192 44.51 0.56 40.19
C MET A 192 45.57 -0.55 40.25
N SER A 193 46.80 -0.24 39.82
CA SER A 193 48.06 -0.66 40.47
C SER A 193 49.22 0.17 39.89
N LEU A 194 49.66 1.24 40.56
CA LEU A 194 50.87 1.35 41.42
C LEU A 194 52.19 1.35 40.61
N ARG A 195 52.77 2.52 40.33
CA ARG A 195 53.87 3.21 41.06
C ARG A 195 55.16 2.39 41.23
N GLY A 196 56.20 2.81 40.50
CA GLY A 196 57.50 3.25 41.02
C GLY A 196 58.54 2.19 41.43
N SER A 197 59.60 2.06 40.64
CA SER A 197 60.97 2.60 40.88
C SER A 197 61.94 2.03 39.84
#